data_AF-A0A7R7GSQ8-F1
#
_entry.id   AF-A0A7R7GSQ8-F1
#
_cell.length_a   1.000
_cell.length_b   1.000
_cell.length_c   1.000
_cell.angle_alpha   90.00
_cell.angle_beta   90.00
_cell.angle_gamma   90.00
#
_symmetry.space_group_name_H-M   'P 1'
#
loop_
_entity.id
_entity.type
_entity.pdbx_description
1 polymer ?
#
loop_
_entity_poly.entity_id
_entity_poly.type
_entity_poly.pdbx_seq_one_letter_code
_entity_poly.pdbx_strand_id
1 'polypeptide(L)'
;MAGRFGLLEPAAPWLPASALTEADLVLVPALAVDRRGVRLGRGRGFYDRSLVSCGPRARLVAVVRDQELVDELPCEPHDVAMTHALTPGGRGGCPAHRRNDAANVAVLALKTLEC
;
A
#
# COMPACT_ATOMS: atom_id res chain seq x y z
N MET A 1 -18.39 10.42 -2.69
CA MET A 1 -19.25 10.86 -1.56
C MET A 1 -18.39 10.98 -0.30
N ALA A 2 -18.79 11.77 0.70
CA ALA A 2 -18.07 11.81 1.97
C ALA A 2 -18.32 10.51 2.75
N GLY A 3 -17.26 9.74 2.99
CA GLY A 3 -17.29 8.50 3.76
C GLY A 3 -17.23 8.73 5.27
N ARG A 4 -17.25 7.64 6.03
CA ARG A 4 -17.32 7.61 7.51
C ARG A 4 -16.30 8.50 8.24
N PHE A 5 -15.14 8.74 7.62
CA PHE A 5 -14.04 9.54 8.19
C PHE A 5 -13.88 10.91 7.51
N GLY A 6 -14.92 11.41 6.82
CA GLY A 6 -14.87 12.68 6.08
C GLY A 6 -13.99 12.64 4.82
N LEU A 7 -13.49 11.46 4.44
CA LEU A 7 -12.71 11.24 3.22
C LEU A 7 -13.63 11.02 2.03
N LEU A 8 -13.21 11.46 0.85
CA LEU A 8 -13.91 11.14 -0.38
C LEU A 8 -13.78 9.65 -0.70
N GLU A 9 -14.92 9.00 -0.86
CA GLU A 9 -15.05 7.59 -1.26
C GLU A 9 -15.75 7.48 -2.62
N PRO A 10 -15.40 6.44 -3.41
CA PRO A 10 -16.05 6.19 -4.70
C PRO A 10 -17.55 5.99 -4.54
N ALA A 11 -18.33 6.47 -5.51
CA ALA A 11 -19.75 6.20 -5.56
C ALA A 11 -20.00 4.70 -5.84
N ALA A 12 -21.13 4.18 -5.37
CA ALA A 12 -21.58 2.84 -5.70
C ALA A 12 -21.79 2.68 -7.22
N PRO A 13 -21.66 1.46 -7.77
CA PRO A 13 -21.36 0.21 -7.07
C PRO A 13 -19.89 0.07 -6.69
N TRP A 14 -19.65 -0.50 -5.51
CA TRP A 14 -18.30 -0.82 -5.06
C TRP A 14 -17.83 -2.15 -5.63
N LEU A 15 -16.52 -2.23 -5.88
CA LEU A 15 -15.89 -3.50 -6.22
C LEU A 15 -15.95 -4.45 -5.01
N PRO A 16 -16.12 -5.76 -5.23
CA PRO A 16 -16.07 -6.74 -4.17
C PRO A 16 -14.65 -6.83 -3.59
N ALA A 17 -14.55 -7.40 -2.39
CA ALA A 17 -13.30 -7.76 -1.73
C ALA A 17 -12.28 -8.45 -2.65
N SER A 18 -12.77 -9.37 -3.47
CA SER A 18 -11.97 -10.19 -4.38
C SER A 18 -11.24 -9.39 -5.46
N ALA A 19 -11.65 -8.15 -5.73
CA ALA A 19 -10.96 -7.29 -6.70
C ALA A 19 -9.50 -6.99 -6.28
N LEU A 20 -9.19 -7.13 -4.99
CA LEU A 20 -7.80 -7.07 -4.50
C LEU A 20 -6.90 -8.17 -5.05
N THR A 21 -7.45 -9.37 -5.19
CA THR A 21 -6.71 -10.55 -5.67
C THR A 21 -6.24 -10.34 -7.11
N GLU A 22 -7.01 -9.57 -7.87
CA GLU A 22 -6.77 -9.27 -9.29
C GLU A 22 -5.91 -8.00 -9.50
N ALA A 23 -5.57 -7.27 -8.44
CA ALA A 23 -4.81 -6.03 -8.55
C ALA A 23 -3.33 -6.28 -8.84
N ASP A 24 -2.82 -5.77 -9.96
CA ASP A 24 -1.39 -5.81 -10.30
C ASP A 24 -0.54 -4.82 -9.49
N LEU A 25 -1.16 -3.75 -8.99
CA LEU A 25 -0.53 -2.69 -8.20
C LEU A 25 -1.52 -2.16 -7.16
N VAL A 26 -1.00 -1.85 -5.98
CA VAL A 26 -1.74 -1.19 -4.90
C VAL A 26 -0.88 -0.06 -4.37
N LEU A 27 -1.36 1.18 -4.45
CA LEU A 27 -0.71 2.31 -3.81
C LEU A 27 -1.18 2.41 -2.35
N VAL A 28 -0.24 2.30 -1.42
CA VAL A 28 -0.49 2.27 0.01
C VAL A 28 0.08 3.54 0.64
N PRO A 29 -0.76 4.40 1.25
CA PRO A 29 -0.25 5.54 1.99
C PRO A 29 0.49 5.07 3.25
N ALA A 30 1.55 5.80 3.59
CA ALA A 30 2.38 5.54 4.76
C ALA A 30 2.83 6.86 5.42
N LEU A 31 3.15 6.81 6.71
CA LEU A 31 3.86 7.87 7.41
C LEU A 31 5.38 7.72 7.25
N ALA A 32 5.84 6.48 7.13
CA ALA A 32 7.20 6.13 6.79
C ALA A 32 7.23 4.70 6.22
N VAL A 33 8.26 4.39 5.46
CA VAL A 33 8.59 3.03 5.04
C VAL A 33 10.09 2.83 5.21
N ASP A 34 10.50 1.67 5.68
CA ASP A 34 11.92 1.35 5.78
C ASP A 34 12.42 0.59 4.55
N ARG A 35 13.74 0.40 4.45
CA ARG A 35 14.33 -0.33 3.32
C ARG A 35 13.91 -1.80 3.25
N ARG A 36 13.40 -2.39 4.33
CA ARG A 36 12.91 -3.78 4.34
C ARG A 36 11.46 -3.87 3.84
N GLY A 37 10.79 -2.74 3.65
CA GLY A 37 9.38 -2.66 3.27
C GLY A 37 8.43 -2.61 4.46
N VAL A 38 8.93 -2.52 5.69
CA VAL A 38 8.08 -2.28 6.87
C VAL A 38 7.48 -0.89 6.74
N ARG A 39 6.18 -0.78 6.99
CA ARG A 39 5.40 0.44 6.75
C ARG A 39 4.78 0.93 8.05
N LEU A 40 5.02 2.20 8.38
CA LEU A 40 4.32 2.86 9.47
C LEU A 40 3.01 3.48 8.98
N GLY A 41 1.89 2.91 9.42
CA GLY A 41 0.54 3.45 9.18
C GLY A 41 0.08 4.42 10.26
N ARG A 42 -1.19 4.85 10.19
CA ARG A 42 -1.84 5.69 11.22
C ARG A 42 -2.32 4.91 12.46
N GLY A 43 -1.95 3.63 12.61
CA GLY A 43 -2.21 2.84 13.82
C GLY A 43 -3.56 2.10 13.94
N ARG A 44 -4.34 1.95 12.85
CA ARG A 44 -5.64 1.21 12.88
C ARG A 44 -5.62 -0.15 12.16
N GLY A 45 -4.47 -0.55 11.60
CA GLY A 45 -4.31 -1.82 10.87
C GLY A 45 -5.26 -2.03 9.69
N PHE A 46 -5.86 -0.96 9.14
CA PHE A 46 -6.87 -1.07 8.08
C PHE A 46 -6.26 -1.73 6.83
N TYR A 47 -5.11 -1.23 6.39
CA TYR A 47 -4.42 -1.74 5.22
C TYR A 47 -3.89 -3.14 5.45
N ASP A 48 -3.31 -3.44 6.62
CA ASP A 48 -2.69 -4.75 6.87
C ASP A 48 -3.75 -5.87 6.80
N ARG A 49 -4.97 -5.61 7.27
CA ARG A 49 -6.12 -6.52 7.10
C ARG A 49 -6.60 -6.69 5.66
N SER A 50 -6.47 -5.68 4.81
CA SER A 50 -6.87 -5.78 3.40
C SER A 50 -5.76 -6.36 2.53
N LEU A 51 -4.51 -5.98 2.77
CA LEU A 51 -3.37 -6.30 1.92
C LEU A 51 -3.05 -7.79 1.88
N VAL A 52 -3.41 -8.55 2.91
CA VAL A 52 -3.33 -10.03 2.90
C VAL A 52 -4.15 -10.68 1.79
N SER A 53 -5.16 -9.99 1.24
CA SER A 53 -5.97 -10.49 0.12
C SER A 53 -5.38 -10.15 -1.25
N CYS A 54 -4.26 -9.42 -1.32
CA CYS A 54 -3.61 -9.13 -2.60
C CYS A 54 -3.09 -10.41 -3.25
N GLY A 55 -3.15 -10.47 -4.59
CA GLY A 55 -2.53 -11.54 -5.34
C GLY A 55 -1.02 -11.61 -5.08
N PRO A 56 -0.39 -12.80 -5.21
CA PRO A 56 1.04 -12.99 -4.91
C PRO A 56 2.00 -12.22 -5.84
N ARG A 57 1.47 -11.70 -6.96
CA ARG A 57 2.21 -10.87 -7.92
C ARG A 57 1.91 -9.37 -7.79
N ALA A 58 0.99 -9.00 -6.90
CA ALA A 58 0.61 -7.61 -6.71
C ALA A 58 1.80 -6.79 -6.19
N ARG A 59 2.06 -5.65 -6.82
CA ARG A 59 3.06 -4.70 -6.32
C ARG A 59 2.43 -3.83 -5.24
N LEU A 60 2.94 -3.96 -4.02
CA LEU A 60 2.57 -3.11 -2.88
C LEU A 60 3.49 -1.87 -2.83
N VAL A 61 2.88 -0.77 -3.26
CA VAL A 61 3.29 0.62 -3.49
C VAL A 61 3.37 1.58 -2.30
N ALA A 62 4.37 1.60 -1.42
CA ALA A 62 4.39 2.63 -0.37
C ALA A 62 4.59 4.03 -0.96
N VAL A 63 3.65 4.96 -0.77
CA VAL A 63 3.79 6.34 -1.26
C VAL A 63 4.26 7.23 -0.12
N VAL A 64 5.47 7.77 -0.24
CA VAL A 64 6.18 8.50 0.81
C VAL A 64 7.02 9.64 0.23
N ARG A 65 7.38 10.61 1.06
CA ARG A 65 8.41 11.62 0.75
C ARG A 65 9.81 11.03 0.90
N ASP A 66 10.81 11.69 0.30
CA ASP A 66 12.21 11.27 0.40
C ASP A 66 12.69 11.10 1.86
N GLN A 67 12.20 11.94 2.78
CA GLN A 67 12.56 11.90 4.21
C GLN A 67 11.78 10.85 5.01
N GLU A 68 10.71 10.32 4.44
CA GLU A 68 9.85 9.29 5.05
C GLU A 68 10.30 7.87 4.65
N LEU A 69 11.32 7.76 3.78
CA LEU A 69 12.10 6.54 3.56
C LEU A 69 13.22 6.47 4.61
N VAL A 70 13.04 5.62 5.61
CA VAL A 70 13.93 5.53 6.78
C VAL A 70 14.77 4.25 6.76
N ASP A 71 15.72 4.14 7.68
CA ASP A 71 16.62 2.98 7.73
C ASP A 71 15.92 1.73 8.29
N GLU A 72 15.19 1.87 9.39
CA GLU A 72 14.52 0.76 10.07
C GLU A 72 13.25 1.22 10.80
N LEU A 73 12.22 0.38 10.77
CA LEU A 73 10.99 0.53 11.54
C LEU A 73 10.70 -0.73 12.38
N PRO A 74 10.01 -0.58 13.52
CA PRO A 74 9.47 -1.74 14.24
C PRO A 74 8.43 -2.44 13.37
N CYS A 75 8.39 -3.77 13.44
CA CYS A 75 7.50 -4.62 12.66
C CYS A 75 6.83 -5.63 13.59
N GLU A 76 5.55 -5.88 13.37
CA GLU A 76 4.77 -6.93 14.01
C GLU A 76 4.50 -8.09 13.05
N PRO A 77 4.24 -9.32 13.55
CA PRO A 77 4.04 -10.50 12.70
C PRO A 77 2.87 -10.39 11.71
N HIS A 78 1.93 -9.48 11.94
CA HIS A 78 0.77 -9.28 11.10
C HIS A 78 0.97 -8.16 10.05
N ASP A 79 2.11 -7.47 10.07
CA ASP A 79 2.40 -6.43 9.10
C ASP A 79 2.69 -7.02 7.72
N VAL A 80 2.06 -6.44 6.70
CA VAL A 80 2.32 -6.83 5.31
C VAL A 80 3.42 -5.94 4.74
N ALA A 81 4.56 -6.56 4.40
CA ALA A 81 5.70 -5.85 3.85
C ALA A 81 5.43 -5.26 2.46
N MET A 82 5.83 -4.01 2.27
CA MET A 82 5.76 -3.30 1.00
C MET A 82 6.84 -3.78 0.05
N THR A 83 6.47 -3.92 -1.22
CA THR A 83 7.40 -4.38 -2.26
C THR A 83 8.28 -3.25 -2.79
N HIS A 84 7.75 -2.03 -2.85
CA HIS A 84 8.45 -0.85 -3.34
C HIS A 84 8.07 0.39 -2.51
N ALA A 85 8.90 1.42 -2.63
CA ALA A 85 8.60 2.77 -2.16
C ALA A 85 8.62 3.73 -3.36
N LEU A 86 7.61 4.59 -3.47
CA LEU A 86 7.54 5.66 -4.45
C LEU A 86 7.86 6.98 -3.75
N THR A 87 8.98 7.59 -4.13
CA THR A 87 9.43 8.89 -3.63
C THR A 87 9.58 9.90 -4.77
N PRO A 88 9.35 11.21 -4.54
CA PRO A 88 9.54 12.24 -5.56
C PRO A 88 10.96 12.25 -6.15
N GLY A 89 11.97 11.99 -5.32
CA GLY A 89 13.37 11.95 -5.77
C GLY A 89 13.76 10.69 -6.56
N GLY A 90 12.83 9.76 -6.82
CA GLY A 90 13.10 8.54 -7.57
C GLY A 90 14.01 7.54 -6.85
N ARG A 91 14.27 7.72 -5.55
CA ARG A 91 15.14 6.86 -4.73
C ARG A 91 14.47 5.53 -4.30
N GLY A 92 13.41 5.15 -5.01
CA GLY A 92 12.42 4.16 -4.61
C GLY A 92 12.81 2.71 -4.89
N GLY A 93 13.86 2.21 -4.23
CA GLY A 93 14.17 0.78 -4.21
C GLY A 93 14.09 0.22 -2.79
N CYS A 94 13.01 -0.50 -2.46
CA CYS A 94 13.07 -1.48 -1.37
C CYS A 94 13.57 -2.81 -1.95
N PRO A 95 14.58 -3.47 -1.38
CA PRO A 95 15.16 -4.70 -1.94
C PRO A 95 14.22 -5.91 -1.94
N ALA A 96 12.99 -5.79 -1.39
CA ALA A 96 12.04 -6.88 -1.29
C ALA A 96 11.66 -7.50 -2.66
N HIS A 97 11.80 -6.76 -3.78
CA HIS A 97 11.70 -7.36 -5.11
C HIS A 97 12.48 -6.59 -6.19
N ARG A 98 13.69 -7.07 -6.56
CA ARG A 98 14.44 -6.55 -7.72
C ARG A 98 13.85 -7.09 -9.03
N ARG A 99 12.84 -6.43 -9.61
CA ARG A 99 12.59 -6.44 -11.07
C ARG A 99 12.04 -5.11 -11.53
N ASN A 100 12.70 -4.55 -12.55
CA ASN A 100 12.45 -3.24 -13.12
C ASN A 100 11.69 -3.46 -14.43
N ASP A 101 10.34 -3.49 -14.39
CA ASP A 101 9.50 -3.57 -15.57
C ASP A 101 8.31 -2.61 -15.44
N ALA A 102 8.06 -1.88 -16.53
CA ALA A 102 7.01 -0.86 -16.65
C ALA A 102 5.67 -1.38 -16.11
N ALA A 103 5.09 -0.63 -15.18
CA ALA A 103 3.90 -1.02 -14.43
C ALA A 103 2.65 -0.33 -14.96
N ASN A 104 1.63 -1.12 -15.33
CA ASN A 104 0.26 -0.61 -15.35
C ASN A 104 -0.14 -0.25 -13.92
N VAL A 105 -0.59 0.98 -13.70
CA VAL A 105 -0.87 1.54 -12.37
C VAL A 105 -2.34 1.32 -12.01
N ALA A 106 -2.63 0.36 -11.15
CA ALA A 106 -3.88 0.34 -10.40
C ALA A 106 -3.69 1.16 -9.12
N VAL A 107 -4.34 2.33 -9.04
CA VAL A 107 -4.48 3.05 -7.77
C VAL A 107 -5.63 2.40 -7.03
N LEU A 108 -5.34 1.35 -6.27
CA LEU A 108 -6.34 0.78 -5.40
C LEU A 108 -6.48 1.69 -4.18
N ALA A 109 -7.47 2.59 -4.22
CA ALA A 109 -7.99 3.26 -3.04
C ALA A 109 -8.70 2.20 -2.19
N LEU A 110 -7.90 1.38 -1.50
CA LEU A 110 -8.41 0.41 -0.55
C LEU A 110 -8.99 1.16 0.64
N LYS A 111 -10.29 1.41 0.54
CA LYS A 111 -11.13 1.76 1.69
C LYS A 111 -12.55 1.25 1.51
N THR A 112 -12.70 0.10 0.84
CA THR A 112 -14.01 -0.51 0.58
C THR A 112 -14.09 -1.95 1.03
N LEU A 113 -13.16 -2.36 1.90
CA LEU A 113 -13.21 -3.63 2.57
C LEU A 113 -13.59 -3.40 4.03
N GLU A 114 -14.91 -3.46 4.23
CA GLU A 114 -15.56 -3.65 5.52
C GLU A 114 -15.28 -2.55 6.54
N CYS A 115 -16.04 -1.45 6.40
CA CYS A 115 -16.63 -0.80 7.57
C CYS A 115 -18.00 -1.43 7.85
#